data_AF-A0A849S7A2-F1
#
_entry.id   AF-A0A849S7A2-F1
#
_cell.length_a   1.000
_cell.length_b   1.000
_cell.length_c   1.000
_cell.angle_alpha   90.00
_cell.angle_beta   90.00
_cell.angle_gamma   90.00
#
_symmetry.space_group_name_H-M   'P 1'
#
loop_
_entity.id
_entity.type
_entity.pdbx_description
1 polymer ?
#
loop_
_entity_poly.entity_id
_entity_poly.type
_entity_poly.pdbx_seq_one_letter_code
_entity_poly.pdbx_strand_id
1 'polypeptide(L)'
;MRFSPLPPRTVPAVLIAITLLLAWLAWGSTHYPETLWAPGNLSRYHADITACSQCHQAFQGASASKCASCHTAKQFAARAKPTVSAFHQQTLRDGKPCTNCHTEHRGALAQITLGAMANPHGEFVFRATHTHTCGACHNFSAGFQSPPQLLDNIIVRHLLDEGEGAHRLGKMAQCLSCHKGGRMEIEGEEEDGDE
;
A
#
# COMPACT_ATOMS: atom_id res chain seq x y z
N MET A 1 21.94 36.33 34.02
CA MET A 1 21.82 36.71 32.58
C MET A 1 20.73 37.78 32.49
N ARG A 2 21.06 39.00 32.07
CA ARG A 2 20.05 40.06 31.83
C ARG A 2 19.62 39.97 30.37
N PHE A 3 18.39 39.56 30.11
CA PHE A 3 17.83 39.64 28.76
C PHE A 3 17.55 41.11 28.43
N SER A 4 18.10 41.59 27.31
CA SER A 4 17.78 42.91 26.80
C SER A 4 16.30 42.96 26.40
N PRO A 5 15.56 44.05 26.68
CA PRO A 5 14.18 44.17 26.26
C PRO A 5 14.09 44.11 24.74
N LEU A 6 13.20 43.26 24.22
CA LEU A 6 12.95 43.16 22.78
C LEU A 6 12.42 44.49 22.25
N PRO A 7 12.85 44.94 21.05
CA PRO A 7 12.28 46.12 20.42
C PRO A 7 10.76 46.02 20.30
N PRO A 8 9.99 47.11 20.46
CA PRO A 8 8.53 47.08 20.49
C PRO A 8 7.89 46.57 19.20
N ARG A 9 8.61 46.61 18.07
CA ARG A 9 8.15 46.09 16.77
C ARG A 9 8.39 44.59 16.58
N THR A 10 9.21 43.97 17.44
CA THR A 10 9.60 42.56 17.29
C THR A 10 8.43 41.63 17.59
N VAL A 11 7.67 41.92 18.65
CA VAL A 11 6.51 41.12 19.03
C VAL A 11 5.44 41.07 17.93
N PRO A 12 4.94 42.19 17.38
CA PRO A 12 3.95 42.13 16.30
C PRO A 12 4.50 41.49 15.03
N ALA A 13 5.78 41.72 14.69
CA ALA A 13 6.40 41.07 13.53
C ALA A 13 6.46 39.54 13.68
N VAL A 14 6.84 39.04 14.87
CA VAL A 14 6.86 37.60 15.18
C VAL A 14 5.45 37.02 15.13
N LEU A 15 4.45 37.71 15.69
CA LEU A 15 3.07 37.27 15.63
C LEU A 15 2.58 37.18 14.18
N ILE A 16 2.83 38.19 13.35
CA ILE A 16 2.47 38.17 11.93
C ILE A 16 3.14 36.98 11.23
N ALA A 17 4.45 36.77 11.44
CA ALA A 17 5.17 35.66 10.82
C ALA A 17 4.61 34.29 11.23
N ILE A 18 4.32 34.08 12.52
CA ILE A 18 3.69 32.85 13.02
C ILE A 18 2.30 32.66 12.39
N THR A 19 1.50 33.73 12.32
CA THR A 19 0.14 33.65 11.79
C THR A 19 0.16 33.28 10.31
N LEU A 20 1.07 33.87 9.53
CA LEU A 20 1.28 33.54 8.12
C LEU A 20 1.75 32.09 7.93
N LEU A 21 2.67 31.62 8.78
CA LEU A 21 3.14 30.23 8.74
C LEU A 21 2.00 29.24 9.05
N LEU A 22 1.21 29.50 10.09
CA LEU A 22 0.06 28.66 10.45
C LEU A 22 -0.99 28.66 9.35
N ALA A 23 -1.28 29.81 8.74
CA ALA A 23 -2.20 29.91 7.60
C ALA A 23 -1.68 29.12 6.39
N TRP A 24 -0.39 29.20 6.09
CA TRP A 24 0.24 28.43 5.00
C TRP A 24 0.21 26.92 5.27
N LEU A 25 0.50 26.48 6.50
CA LEU A 25 0.42 25.06 6.90
C LEU A 25 -1.02 24.54 6.82
N ALA A 26 -1.99 25.31 7.32
CA ALA A 26 -3.40 24.95 7.25
C ALA A 26 -3.87 24.80 5.79
N TRP A 27 -3.55 25.77 4.94
CA TRP A 27 -3.82 25.71 3.50
C TRP A 27 -3.14 24.51 2.82
N GLY A 28 -1.86 24.28 3.13
CA GLY A 28 -1.14 23.10 2.64
C GLY A 28 -1.82 21.80 3.08
N SER A 29 -2.35 21.73 4.30
CA SER A 29 -3.02 20.54 4.84
C SER A 29 -4.31 20.15 4.21
N THR A 30 -5.05 21.10 3.67
CA THR A 30 -6.28 20.80 2.96
C THR A 30 -6.02 20.49 1.48
N HIS A 31 -5.01 21.11 0.87
CA HIS A 31 -4.77 21.00 -0.58
C HIS A 31 -3.71 19.97 -0.99
N TYR A 32 -2.68 19.78 -0.18
CA TYR A 32 -1.54 18.90 -0.46
C TYR A 32 -1.19 18.04 0.75
N PRO A 33 -2.16 17.30 1.34
CA PRO A 33 -1.93 16.53 2.53
C PRO A 33 -0.79 15.53 2.33
N GLU A 34 -0.66 14.95 1.13
CA GLU A 34 0.32 13.90 0.91
C GLU A 34 1.78 14.36 0.85
N THR A 35 1.98 15.61 0.47
CA THR A 35 3.31 16.23 0.46
C THR A 35 3.74 16.69 1.85
N LEU A 36 2.79 16.87 2.77
CA LEU A 36 3.05 17.48 4.09
C LEU A 36 3.03 16.46 5.24
N TRP A 37 2.02 15.59 5.34
CA TRP A 37 1.92 14.59 6.43
C TRP A 37 1.14 13.31 6.09
N ALA A 38 0.45 13.20 4.95
CA ALA A 38 -0.31 12.01 4.59
C ALA A 38 0.52 11.11 3.66
N PRO A 39 1.19 10.05 4.13
CA PRO A 39 2.19 9.34 3.33
C PRO A 39 1.69 8.67 2.04
N GLY A 40 0.38 8.67 1.79
CA GLY A 40 -0.28 8.03 0.66
C GLY A 40 -1.29 6.98 1.10
N ASN A 41 -1.99 6.38 0.14
CA ASN A 41 -2.89 5.27 0.43
C ASN A 41 -2.12 3.98 0.69
N LEU A 42 -2.58 3.21 1.67
CA LEU A 42 -2.12 1.84 1.89
C LEU A 42 -2.39 0.97 0.65
N SER A 43 -1.61 -0.09 0.54
CA SER A 43 -1.79 -1.17 -0.42
C SER A 43 -3.05 -1.96 -0.08
N ARG A 44 -3.56 -2.70 -1.07
CA ARG A 44 -4.74 -3.56 -0.90
C ARG A 44 -4.61 -4.59 0.21
N TYR A 45 -3.38 -4.98 0.59
CA TYR A 45 -3.15 -5.99 1.62
C TYR A 45 -3.46 -5.46 3.04
N HIS A 46 -3.46 -4.14 3.20
CA HIS A 46 -3.76 -3.45 4.45
C HIS A 46 -4.92 -2.46 4.29
N ALA A 47 -5.79 -2.68 3.30
CA ALA A 47 -6.91 -1.78 2.99
C ALA A 47 -7.82 -1.49 4.19
N ASP A 48 -7.93 -2.44 5.12
CA ASP A 48 -8.78 -2.36 6.30
C ASP A 48 -8.12 -1.67 7.51
N ILE A 49 -6.85 -1.27 7.40
CA ILE A 49 -6.13 -0.53 8.44
C ILE A 49 -6.46 0.96 8.32
N THR A 50 -7.10 1.51 9.35
CA THR A 50 -7.55 2.91 9.37
C THR A 50 -6.77 3.79 10.33
N ALA A 51 -6.04 3.19 11.29
CA ALA A 51 -5.31 3.93 12.32
C ALA A 51 -3.80 3.81 12.13
N CYS A 52 -3.12 4.95 11.97
CA CYS A 52 -1.66 5.02 11.77
C CYS A 52 -0.89 4.29 12.87
N SER A 53 -1.40 4.33 14.11
CA SER A 53 -0.80 3.70 15.29
C SER A 53 -0.84 2.16 15.27
N GLN A 54 -1.54 1.55 14.32
CA GLN A 54 -1.49 0.10 14.11
C GLN A 54 -0.14 -0.33 13.54
N CYS A 55 0.53 0.52 12.78
CA CYS A 55 1.87 0.25 12.23
C CYS A 55 2.94 1.16 12.85
N HIS A 56 2.60 2.40 13.18
CA HIS A 56 3.53 3.42 13.66
C HIS A 56 3.62 3.49 15.18
N GLN A 57 4.81 3.83 15.64
CA GLN A 57 5.10 4.31 16.98
C GLN A 57 5.26 5.83 16.93
N ALA A 58 4.78 6.52 17.98
CA ALA A 58 4.85 7.97 18.06
C ALA A 58 6.30 8.45 17.88
N PHE A 59 6.51 9.34 16.91
CA PHE A 59 7.81 9.92 16.55
C PHE A 59 8.91 8.93 16.12
N GLN A 60 8.58 7.66 15.89
CA GLN A 60 9.55 6.62 15.50
C GLN A 60 9.19 5.95 14.17
N GLY A 61 8.05 6.30 13.57
CA GLY A 61 7.60 5.71 12.31
C GLY A 61 7.10 4.28 12.49
N ALA A 62 7.01 3.52 11.41
CA ALA A 62 6.61 2.12 11.44
C ALA A 62 7.64 1.26 12.19
N SER A 63 7.17 0.41 13.11
CA SER A 63 8.06 -0.47 13.88
C SER A 63 7.90 -1.94 13.52
N ALA A 64 9.01 -2.68 13.49
CA ALA A 64 8.98 -4.12 13.27
C ALA A 64 8.10 -4.86 14.29
N SER A 65 8.04 -4.38 15.53
CA SER A 65 7.17 -4.92 16.58
C SER A 65 5.68 -4.77 16.27
N LYS A 66 5.27 -3.66 15.65
CA LYS A 66 3.88 -3.45 15.19
C LYS A 66 3.55 -4.34 13.99
N CYS A 67 4.49 -4.56 13.07
CA CYS A 67 4.30 -5.53 11.99
C CYS A 67 4.15 -6.97 12.54
N ALA A 68 4.99 -7.34 13.50
CA ALA A 68 5.04 -8.68 14.08
C ALA A 68 3.83 -9.03 14.98
N SER A 69 3.00 -8.06 15.36
CA SER A 69 1.76 -8.34 16.10
C SER A 69 0.70 -9.04 15.24
N CYS A 70 0.69 -8.75 13.93
CA CYS A 70 -0.18 -9.42 12.96
C CYS A 70 0.57 -10.48 12.13
N HIS A 71 1.88 -10.30 11.91
CA HIS A 71 2.74 -11.19 11.13
C HIS A 71 3.72 -11.98 12.01
N THR A 72 3.27 -13.13 12.49
CA THR A 72 4.02 -13.99 13.42
C THR A 72 5.01 -14.91 12.69
N ALA A 73 6.06 -15.33 13.41
CA ALA A 73 7.02 -16.34 12.92
C ALA A 73 6.33 -17.64 12.47
N LYS A 74 5.25 -18.04 13.16
CA LYS A 74 4.45 -19.22 12.81
C LYS A 74 3.76 -19.06 11.45
N GLN A 75 3.16 -17.90 11.17
CA GLN A 75 2.52 -17.64 9.88
C GLN A 75 3.55 -17.64 8.73
N PHE A 76 4.73 -17.05 8.94
CA PHE A 76 5.80 -17.10 7.93
C PHE A 76 6.23 -18.54 7.62
N ALA A 77 6.37 -19.37 8.65
CA ALA A 77 6.71 -20.78 8.47
C ALA A 77 5.64 -21.58 7.74
N ALA A 78 4.36 -21.25 7.94
CA ALA A 78 3.25 -21.95 7.31
C ALA A 78 3.00 -21.53 5.85
N ARG A 79 3.35 -20.29 5.47
CA ARG A 79 2.92 -19.69 4.19
C ARG A 79 4.06 -19.47 3.19
N ALA A 80 5.31 -19.68 3.59
CA ALA A 80 6.48 -19.41 2.75
C ALA A 80 7.31 -20.68 2.49
N LYS A 81 8.05 -20.68 1.39
CA LYS A 81 9.07 -21.71 1.14
C LYS A 81 10.09 -21.73 2.30
N PRO A 82 10.69 -22.89 2.65
CA PRO A 82 11.58 -23.00 3.81
C PRO A 82 12.71 -21.97 3.84
N THR A 83 13.32 -21.67 2.69
CA THR A 83 14.39 -20.67 2.57
C THR A 83 13.92 -19.25 2.89
N VAL A 84 12.71 -18.88 2.44
CA VAL A 84 12.10 -17.57 2.72
C VAL A 84 11.68 -17.47 4.18
N SER A 85 11.13 -18.55 4.74
CA SER A 85 10.78 -18.63 6.16
C SER A 85 12.03 -18.44 7.04
N ALA A 86 13.12 -19.15 6.75
CA ALA A 86 14.38 -19.03 7.48
C ALA A 86 14.96 -17.61 7.42
N PHE A 87 14.87 -16.95 6.26
CA PHE A 87 15.28 -15.55 6.09
C PHE A 87 14.46 -14.60 6.97
N HIS A 88 13.12 -14.71 6.97
CA HIS A 88 12.26 -13.87 7.81
C HIS A 88 12.52 -14.13 9.30
N GLN A 89 12.72 -15.38 9.70
CA GLN A 89 13.08 -15.71 11.08
C GLN A 89 14.40 -15.07 11.50
N GLN A 90 15.42 -15.10 10.64
CA GLN A 90 16.69 -14.42 10.94
C GLN A 90 16.51 -12.91 11.02
N THR A 91 15.75 -12.32 10.11
CA THR A 91 15.46 -10.88 10.09
C THR A 91 14.77 -10.42 11.37
N LEU A 92 13.80 -11.21 11.87
CA LEU A 92 13.13 -10.96 13.14
C LEU A 92 14.10 -11.08 14.33
N ARG A 93 14.97 -12.10 14.35
CA ARG A 93 15.99 -12.26 15.39
C ARG A 93 16.99 -11.10 15.42
N ASP A 94 17.39 -10.61 14.26
CA ASP A 94 18.31 -9.48 14.10
C ASP A 94 17.64 -8.13 14.44
N GLY A 95 16.33 -8.10 14.68
CA GLY A 95 15.58 -6.86 14.93
C GLY A 95 15.56 -5.90 13.75
N LYS A 96 15.75 -6.39 12.52
CA LYS A 96 15.81 -5.55 11.32
C LYS A 96 14.42 -4.98 10.98
N PRO A 97 14.31 -3.72 10.54
CA PRO A 97 13.04 -3.15 10.13
C PRO A 97 12.46 -3.90 8.93
N CYS A 98 11.19 -4.29 9.03
CA CYS A 98 10.46 -4.88 7.90
C CYS A 98 10.43 -3.91 6.70
N THR A 99 10.43 -2.61 6.98
CA THR A 99 10.35 -1.53 5.98
C THR A 99 11.57 -1.42 5.06
N ASN A 100 12.68 -2.09 5.40
CA ASN A 100 13.84 -2.18 4.52
C ASN A 100 13.55 -2.95 3.23
N CYS A 101 12.59 -3.89 3.27
CA CYS A 101 12.16 -4.68 2.12
C CYS A 101 10.68 -4.45 1.77
N HIS A 102 9.87 -3.99 2.73
CA HIS A 102 8.43 -3.83 2.57
C HIS A 102 8.03 -2.36 2.68
N THR A 103 7.66 -1.74 1.56
CA THR A 103 7.24 -0.33 1.54
C THR A 103 5.75 -0.22 1.36
N GLU A 104 5.11 0.51 2.27
CA GLU A 104 3.68 0.82 2.23
C GLU A 104 3.45 2.27 1.78
N HIS A 105 2.18 2.68 1.66
CA HIS A 105 1.74 4.00 1.22
C HIS A 105 2.06 4.31 -0.25
N ARG A 106 2.12 3.28 -1.09
CA ARG A 106 2.37 3.42 -2.54
C ARG A 106 1.11 3.25 -3.39
N GLY A 107 -0.06 3.20 -2.74
CA GLY A 107 -1.36 3.02 -3.38
C GLY A 107 -1.84 1.57 -3.39
N ALA A 108 -3.15 1.39 -3.58
CA ALA A 108 -3.84 0.10 -3.44
C ALA A 108 -3.27 -1.02 -4.33
N LEU A 109 -2.75 -0.68 -5.51
CA LEU A 109 -2.21 -1.65 -6.47
C LEU A 109 -0.72 -1.92 -6.29
N ALA A 110 -0.03 -1.15 -5.44
CA ALA A 110 1.40 -1.30 -5.27
C ALA A 110 1.76 -2.61 -4.57
N GLN A 111 2.87 -3.19 -5.01
CA GLN A 111 3.47 -4.31 -4.31
C GLN A 111 4.28 -3.78 -3.13
N ILE A 112 4.06 -4.35 -1.94
CA ILE A 112 4.76 -3.91 -0.74
C ILE A 112 6.25 -4.32 -0.82
N THR A 113 6.53 -5.53 -1.28
CA THR A 113 7.91 -6.05 -1.33
C THR A 113 8.70 -5.42 -2.47
N LEU A 114 9.83 -4.79 -2.13
CA LEU A 114 10.77 -4.22 -3.10
C LEU A 114 11.31 -5.31 -4.03
N GLY A 115 11.32 -5.03 -5.33
CA GLY A 115 11.80 -5.97 -6.35
C GLY A 115 10.87 -7.16 -6.63
N ALA A 116 9.73 -7.26 -5.95
CA ALA A 116 8.71 -8.23 -6.32
C ALA A 116 8.03 -7.82 -7.63
N MET A 117 7.69 -8.82 -8.44
CA MET A 117 6.93 -8.60 -9.66
C MET A 117 5.58 -7.94 -9.31
N ALA A 118 5.33 -6.77 -9.90
CA ALA A 118 4.07 -6.08 -9.71
C ALA A 118 3.00 -6.71 -10.59
N ASN A 119 1.86 -7.06 -10.00
CA ASN A 119 0.65 -7.37 -10.76
C ASN A 119 -0.15 -6.05 -10.93
N PRO A 120 -0.13 -5.43 -12.13
CA PRO A 120 -0.82 -4.16 -12.37
C PRO A 120 -2.34 -4.30 -12.38
N HIS A 121 -2.88 -5.53 -12.45
CA HIS A 121 -4.31 -5.81 -12.43
C HIS A 121 -4.86 -5.97 -10.99
N GLY A 122 -3.97 -6.07 -9.99
CA GLY A 122 -4.34 -6.39 -8.62
C GLY A 122 -4.89 -7.81 -8.45
N GLU A 123 -5.40 -8.14 -7.26
CA GLU A 123 -5.96 -9.47 -6.96
C GLU A 123 -7.33 -9.69 -7.63
N PHE A 124 -8.00 -8.62 -8.06
CA PHE A 124 -9.33 -8.68 -8.66
C PHE A 124 -9.38 -9.58 -9.89
N VAL A 125 -8.35 -9.56 -10.72
CA VAL A 125 -8.28 -10.42 -11.91
C VAL A 125 -8.27 -11.91 -11.54
N PHE A 126 -7.63 -12.27 -10.43
CA PHE A 126 -7.55 -13.64 -9.95
C PHE A 126 -8.90 -14.10 -9.39
N ARG A 127 -9.61 -13.24 -8.66
CA ARG A 127 -10.97 -13.53 -8.17
C ARG A 127 -11.97 -13.66 -9.33
N ALA A 128 -11.95 -12.72 -10.28
CA ALA A 128 -12.87 -12.70 -11.42
C ALA A 128 -12.68 -13.89 -12.38
N THR A 129 -11.44 -14.39 -12.50
CA THR A 129 -11.14 -15.53 -13.39
C THR A 129 -11.04 -16.87 -12.67
N HIS A 130 -11.15 -16.89 -11.34
CA HIS A 130 -10.86 -18.05 -10.51
C HIS A 130 -9.47 -18.67 -10.79
N THR A 131 -8.48 -17.84 -11.13
CA THR A 131 -7.09 -18.25 -11.32
C THR A 131 -6.20 -17.76 -10.18
N HIS A 132 -5.02 -18.35 -10.00
CA HIS A 132 -4.11 -18.01 -8.88
C HIS A 132 -2.66 -17.77 -9.31
N THR A 133 -2.39 -17.75 -10.62
CA THR A 133 -1.02 -17.56 -11.12
C THR A 133 -1.01 -16.61 -12.31
N CYS A 134 0.03 -15.79 -12.39
CA CYS A 134 0.24 -14.93 -13.57
C CYS A 134 0.32 -15.77 -14.86
N GLY A 135 0.85 -17.00 -14.75
CA GLY A 135 1.01 -17.96 -15.86
C GLY A 135 -0.30 -18.45 -16.48
N ALA A 136 -1.43 -18.29 -15.80
CA ALA A 136 -2.74 -18.62 -16.36
C ALA A 136 -3.13 -17.71 -17.53
N CYS A 137 -2.62 -16.47 -17.54
CA CYS A 137 -2.93 -15.46 -18.55
C CYS A 137 -1.69 -14.99 -19.33
N HIS A 138 -0.49 -15.12 -18.75
CA HIS A 138 0.74 -14.60 -19.34
C HIS A 138 1.80 -15.69 -19.58
N ASN A 139 2.51 -15.54 -20.69
CA ASN A 139 3.73 -16.25 -20.98
C ASN A 139 4.96 -15.42 -20.56
N PHE A 140 5.81 -16.00 -19.72
CA PHE A 140 7.06 -15.40 -19.22
C PHE A 140 8.32 -16.03 -19.84
N SER A 141 8.19 -16.90 -20.85
CA SER A 141 9.32 -17.62 -21.45
C SER A 141 10.37 -16.73 -22.12
N ALA A 142 10.03 -15.48 -22.46
CA ALA A 142 10.96 -14.50 -23.04
C ALA A 142 11.91 -13.87 -22.00
N GLY A 143 11.91 -14.35 -20.76
CA GLY A 143 12.78 -13.90 -19.67
C GLY A 143 12.27 -12.65 -18.93
N PHE A 144 12.88 -12.37 -17.78
CA PHE A 144 12.47 -11.29 -16.85
C PHE A 144 12.64 -9.86 -17.40
N GLN A 145 13.36 -9.67 -18.51
CA GLN A 145 13.59 -8.35 -19.12
C GLN A 145 12.59 -8.01 -20.24
N SER A 146 11.78 -8.97 -20.66
CA SER A 146 10.77 -8.77 -21.70
C SER A 146 9.39 -8.59 -21.07
N PRO A 147 8.51 -7.71 -21.60
CA PRO A 147 7.13 -7.66 -21.17
C PRO A 147 6.49 -9.05 -21.29
N PRO A 148 5.72 -9.51 -20.29
CA PRO A 148 5.02 -10.78 -20.38
C PRO A 148 4.03 -10.76 -21.53
N GLN A 149 4.03 -11.80 -22.36
CA GLN A 149 3.10 -11.91 -23.49
C GLN A 149 1.76 -12.46 -22.99
N LEU A 150 0.64 -11.92 -23.45
CA LEU A 150 -0.66 -12.51 -23.17
C LEU A 150 -0.80 -13.84 -23.90
N LEU A 151 -1.35 -14.84 -23.22
CA LEU A 151 -1.72 -16.11 -23.82
C LEU A 151 -2.99 -15.94 -24.65
N ASP A 152 -3.08 -16.63 -25.79
CA ASP A 152 -4.34 -16.81 -26.49
C ASP A 152 -5.07 -18.05 -25.93
N ASN A 153 -5.81 -17.85 -24.84
CA ASN A 153 -6.63 -18.89 -24.23
C ASN A 153 -8.04 -18.37 -23.91
N ILE A 154 -8.92 -19.28 -23.51
CA ILE A 154 -10.33 -18.95 -23.27
C ILE A 154 -10.52 -17.93 -22.14
N ILE A 155 -9.69 -17.97 -21.10
CA ILE A 155 -9.76 -17.03 -19.97
C ILE A 155 -9.42 -15.62 -20.43
N VAL A 156 -8.32 -15.47 -21.17
CA VAL A 156 -7.88 -14.18 -21.70
C VAL A 156 -8.87 -13.65 -22.73
N ARG A 157 -9.37 -14.48 -23.65
CA ARG A 157 -10.38 -14.07 -24.63
C ARG A 157 -11.67 -13.61 -23.97
N HIS A 158 -12.18 -14.40 -23.01
CA HIS A 158 -13.38 -14.03 -22.26
C HIS A 158 -13.21 -12.71 -21.50
N LEU A 159 -12.07 -12.49 -20.83
CA LEU A 159 -11.76 -11.21 -20.18
C LEU A 159 -11.68 -10.02 -21.15
N LEU A 160 -11.17 -10.24 -22.37
CA LEU A 160 -11.10 -9.19 -23.39
C LEU A 160 -12.48 -8.86 -23.95
N ASP A 161 -13.32 -9.88 -24.13
CA ASP A 161 -14.69 -9.75 -24.63
C ASP A 161 -15.60 -9.07 -23.59
N GLU A 162 -15.63 -9.56 -22.34
CA GLU A 162 -16.43 -8.96 -21.25
C GLU A 162 -15.96 -7.56 -20.88
N GLY A 163 -14.64 -7.32 -20.97
CA GLY A 163 -14.09 -6.04 -20.62
C GLY A 163 -14.44 -4.93 -21.61
N GLU A 164 -14.94 -5.21 -22.82
CA GLU A 164 -15.07 -4.23 -23.91
C GLU A 164 -13.78 -3.39 -24.14
N GLY A 165 -12.61 -3.94 -23.78
CA GLY A 165 -11.33 -3.21 -23.76
C GLY A 165 -11.13 -2.26 -22.56
N ALA A 166 -11.79 -2.47 -21.41
CA ALA A 166 -11.64 -1.72 -20.16
C ALA A 166 -10.27 -1.92 -19.48
N HIS A 167 -9.48 -2.90 -19.91
CA HIS A 167 -8.06 -3.06 -19.57
C HIS A 167 -7.15 -2.03 -20.28
N ARG A 168 -7.64 -0.82 -20.58
CA ARG A 168 -6.81 0.30 -21.04
C ARG A 168 -6.01 0.87 -19.87
N LEU A 169 -4.72 1.11 -20.09
CA LEU A 169 -3.86 1.86 -19.16
C LEU A 169 -4.58 3.12 -18.67
N GLY A 170 -4.69 3.28 -17.34
CA GLY A 170 -5.30 4.44 -16.69
C GLY A 170 -6.77 4.29 -16.25
N LYS A 171 -7.51 3.29 -16.72
CA LYS A 171 -8.93 3.09 -16.31
C LYS A 171 -9.10 2.55 -14.89
N MET A 172 -8.13 1.77 -14.39
CA MET A 172 -8.16 1.25 -13.02
C MET A 172 -8.16 2.37 -11.95
N ALA A 173 -7.59 3.54 -12.28
CA ALA A 173 -7.64 4.71 -11.40
C ALA A 173 -9.08 5.25 -11.22
N GLN A 174 -9.96 5.05 -12.20
CA GLN A 174 -11.38 5.42 -12.09
C GLN A 174 -12.12 4.48 -11.13
N CYS A 175 -11.83 3.18 -11.15
CA CYS A 175 -12.40 2.25 -10.17
C CYS A 175 -11.94 2.60 -8.74
N LEU A 176 -10.67 3.00 -8.59
CA LEU A 176 -10.08 3.41 -7.31
C LEU A 176 -10.60 4.76 -6.78
N SER A 177 -11.34 5.55 -7.57
CA SER A 177 -11.95 6.79 -7.06
C SER A 177 -13.04 6.50 -6.03
N CYS A 178 -13.76 5.39 -6.21
CA CYS A 178 -14.77 4.91 -5.27
C CYS A 178 -14.20 3.83 -4.34
N HIS A 179 -13.35 2.94 -4.85
CA HIS A 179 -12.71 1.85 -4.09
C HIS A 179 -11.34 2.24 -3.56
N LYS A 180 -11.23 3.41 -2.93
CA LYS A 180 -9.96 3.90 -2.38
C LYS A 180 -9.44 2.91 -1.34
N GLY A 181 -8.21 2.43 -1.52
CA GLY A 181 -7.62 1.36 -0.70
C GLY A 181 -7.89 -0.07 -1.18
N GLY A 182 -8.75 -0.27 -2.20
CA GLY A 182 -8.99 -1.58 -2.82
C GLY A 182 -10.07 -2.46 -2.15
N ARG A 183 -10.93 -1.90 -1.28
CA ARG A 183 -12.11 -2.61 -0.75
C ARG A 183 -13.23 -2.65 -1.79
N MET A 184 -13.75 -3.83 -2.08
CA MET A 184 -15.10 -4.02 -2.62
C MET A 184 -15.91 -4.77 -1.57
N GLU A 185 -16.99 -4.17 -1.08
CA GLU A 185 -18.02 -4.92 -0.36
C GLU A 185 -18.72 -5.79 -1.40
N ILE A 186 -18.59 -7.10 -1.25
CA ILE A 186 -19.37 -8.06 -2.02
C ILE A 186 -20.66 -8.24 -1.23
N GLU A 187 -21.74 -7.59 -1.67
CA GLU A 187 -23.07 -7.97 -1.23
C GLU A 187 -23.32 -9.41 -1.72
N GLY A 188 -23.24 -10.41 -0.84
CA GLY A 188 -23.66 -11.77 -1.16
C GLY A 188 -22.89 -12.97 -0.61
N GLU A 189 -21.99 -12.84 0.38
CA GLU A 189 -21.61 -14.02 1.18
C GLU A 189 -22.64 -14.17 2.30
N GLU A 190 -23.77 -14.80 1.98
CA GLU A 190 -24.64 -15.42 2.99
C GLU A 190 -23.77 -16.40 3.78
N GLU A 191 -23.65 -16.16 5.08
CA GLU A 191 -23.10 -17.11 6.04
C GLU A 191 -23.98 -18.37 5.99
N ASP A 192 -23.54 -19.39 5.25
CA ASP A 192 -23.96 -20.77 5.50
C ASP A 192 -23.44 -21.14 6.90
N GLY A 193 -24.28 -20.86 7.89
CA GLY A 193 -24.16 -21.37 9.24
C GLY A 193 -24.44 -22.87 9.23
N ASP A 194 -23.39 -23.67 9.23
CA ASP A 194 -23.50 -25.10 9.51
C ASP A 194 -23.71 -25.32 11.02
N GLU A 195 -24.83 -25.98 11.33
CA GLU A 195 -25.24 -26.56 12.61
C GLU A 195 -24.26 -27.62 13.17
#